data_AF-A0A817JKT0-F1
#
_entry.id   AF-A0A817JKT0-F1
#
_cell.length_a   1.000
_cell.length_b   1.000
_cell.length_c   1.000
_cell.angle_alpha   90.00
_cell.angle_beta   90.00
_cell.angle_gamma   90.00
#
_symmetry.space_group_name_H-M   'P 1'
#
loop_
_entity.id
_entity.type
_entity.pdbx_description
1 polymer ?
#
loop_
_entity_poly.entity_id
_entity_poly.type
_entity_poly.pdbx_seq_one_letter_code
_entity_poly.pdbx_strand_id
1 'polypeptide(L)'
;MQVISKPTSASDTAQQPEQNNAIFIQKNAAAVASNKPDPWSEDGFPMVCTLVRGMPGTIELVYRKIQQEIPVIILKGTGSAADIITFAYEEISAKNEKEFEDGYLKVELARRLLDEYPLLKDNNVKRNEIRDHIMSIVKKADQGKRKLLTFIDLYSGTGSLNDFHKFILSALLQSQKSVTGSKVNAQLKRNLVLTLDWNLPDLALSEIFQRNDDIRYTLPAELFDKAVLGKKLEAFVDLFLDRDFILHRYLKSEKLLDLFNKAKDKEFLTTTSLEGILGLTGDDEEVPTDFVENGLNKIVKRLTDISHFFSKHEMDCNAMGIYFGDKSDKGVQRQRARAEKKALRHFIIYAVLMNRHQLAKILWKRSSEPIPLALICCMMFKQLAPYCHESYQRLLIEKQAKDFSDCAVGVLDKAFNEDSRRTFEMLDEKHSRKIFRKKKK
;
A
#
# COMPACT_ATOMS: atom_id res chain seq x y z
N MET A 1 -16.82 12.14 0.71
CA MET A 1 -17.24 13.26 -0.17
C MET A 1 -18.74 13.37 -0.07
N GLN A 2 -19.29 14.50 0.40
CA GLN A 2 -20.70 14.80 0.25
C GLN A 2 -20.84 15.92 -0.78
N VAL A 3 -21.38 15.56 -1.94
CA VAL A 3 -21.86 16.50 -2.96
C VAL A 3 -23.36 16.62 -2.73
N ILE A 4 -23.85 17.80 -2.38
CA ILE A 4 -25.28 18.07 -2.28
C ILE A 4 -25.62 19.14 -3.32
N SER A 5 -26.22 18.69 -4.41
CA SER A 5 -26.94 19.50 -5.39
C SER A 5 -28.21 20.10 -4.78
N LYS A 6 -28.50 21.38 -5.03
CA LYS A 6 -29.82 21.98 -4.81
C LYS A 6 -30.54 22.20 -6.15
N PRO A 7 -31.86 21.96 -6.24
CA PRO A 7 -32.69 22.50 -7.31
C PRO A 7 -33.25 23.89 -6.95
N THR A 8 -33.56 24.60 -8.03
CA THR A 8 -34.13 25.94 -8.22
C THR A 8 -35.55 26.17 -7.65
N SER A 9 -35.80 27.34 -7.06
CA SER A 9 -36.77 28.35 -7.57
C SER A 9 -36.91 29.57 -6.62
N ALA A 10 -36.86 30.78 -7.23
CA ALA A 10 -37.36 32.12 -6.88
C ALA A 10 -37.87 32.42 -5.45
N SER A 11 -37.62 33.57 -4.82
CA SER A 11 -37.70 34.96 -5.34
C SER A 11 -37.01 35.97 -4.42
N ASP A 12 -36.37 36.95 -5.05
CA ASP A 12 -36.12 38.36 -4.65
C ASP A 12 -36.10 38.78 -3.18
N THR A 13 -34.93 39.19 -2.70
CA THR A 13 -34.73 40.58 -2.22
C THR A 13 -33.23 40.91 -2.14
N ALA A 14 -32.87 42.02 -2.75
CA ALA A 14 -31.51 42.53 -2.84
C ALA A 14 -30.98 42.95 -1.47
N GLN A 15 -29.84 42.37 -1.07
CA GLN A 15 -28.82 42.99 -0.21
C GLN A 15 -27.54 42.15 -0.34
N GLN A 16 -26.41 42.81 -0.61
CA GLN A 16 -25.07 42.20 -0.78
C GLN A 16 -24.69 41.31 0.42
N PRO A 17 -24.19 40.09 0.20
CA PRO A 17 -22.93 39.68 0.85
C PRO A 17 -22.13 38.62 0.05
N GLU A 18 -20.99 38.97 -0.54
CA GLU A 18 -20.12 37.97 -1.21
C GLU A 18 -18.68 37.84 -0.66
N GLN A 19 -18.29 38.57 0.38
CA GLN A 19 -16.94 38.39 0.97
C GLN A 19 -16.88 37.49 2.23
N ASN A 20 -18.01 37.10 2.81
CA ASN A 20 -18.02 36.36 4.07
C ASN A 20 -18.19 34.84 3.94
N ASN A 21 -18.68 34.30 2.82
CA ASN A 21 -19.05 32.89 2.74
C ASN A 21 -17.85 31.92 2.62
N ALA A 22 -16.72 32.36 2.06
CA ALA A 22 -15.50 31.53 2.01
C ALA A 22 -14.80 31.40 3.38
N ILE A 23 -15.00 32.37 4.28
CA ILE A 23 -14.42 32.40 5.63
C ILE A 23 -15.19 31.45 6.57
N PHE A 24 -16.48 31.21 6.30
CA PHE A 24 -17.35 30.39 7.17
C PHE A 24 -17.04 28.88 7.11
N ILE A 25 -16.60 28.33 5.97
CA ILE A 25 -16.22 26.91 5.89
C ILE A 25 -14.89 26.66 6.63
N GLN A 26 -13.97 27.64 6.65
CA GLN A 26 -12.73 27.56 7.42
C GLN A 26 -12.94 27.70 8.92
N LYS A 27 -13.86 28.56 9.39
CA LYS A 27 -14.10 28.72 10.83
C LYS A 27 -14.63 27.44 11.49
N ASN A 28 -15.51 26.70 10.83
CA ASN A 28 -16.09 25.49 11.44
C ASN A 28 -15.12 24.31 11.46
N ALA A 29 -14.22 24.18 10.48
CA ALA A 29 -13.16 23.16 10.50
C ALA A 29 -11.96 23.56 11.38
N ALA A 30 -11.60 24.85 11.42
CA ALA A 30 -10.50 25.34 12.26
C ALA A 30 -10.87 25.44 13.75
N ALA A 31 -12.15 25.69 14.09
CA ALA A 31 -12.63 25.64 15.47
C ALA A 31 -12.59 24.22 16.06
N VAL A 32 -12.69 23.19 15.22
CA VAL A 32 -12.49 21.79 15.63
C VAL A 32 -11.00 21.50 15.92
N ALA A 33 -10.08 22.25 15.31
CA ALA A 33 -8.63 22.08 15.47
C ALA A 33 -8.04 22.87 16.66
N SER A 34 -8.71 23.92 17.14
CA SER A 34 -8.16 24.80 18.19
C SER A 34 -8.19 24.20 19.60
N ASN A 35 -8.95 23.11 19.83
CA ASN A 35 -9.14 22.52 21.16
C ASN A 35 -8.99 20.98 21.18
N LYS A 36 -8.30 20.39 20.19
CA LYS A 36 -8.08 18.94 20.14
C LYS A 36 -6.59 18.63 20.25
N PRO A 37 -6.24 17.44 20.78
CA PRO A 37 -4.85 17.03 21.01
C PRO A 37 -4.06 17.05 19.69
N ASP A 38 -2.73 17.03 19.81
CA ASP A 38 -1.77 16.99 18.69
C ASP A 38 -2.36 16.25 17.47
N PRO A 39 -2.33 16.81 16.24
CA PRO A 39 -2.82 16.13 15.03
C PRO A 39 -2.32 14.68 14.90
N TRP A 40 -1.22 14.35 15.58
CA TRP A 40 -0.57 13.04 15.62
C TRP A 40 -0.78 12.25 16.93
N SER A 41 -1.63 12.71 17.84
CA SER A 41 -2.07 11.95 19.03
C SER A 41 -2.95 10.75 18.64
N GLU A 42 -3.15 9.81 19.55
CA GLU A 42 -3.95 8.59 19.30
C GLU A 42 -5.39 8.93 18.86
N ASP A 43 -5.98 10.00 19.40
CA ASP A 43 -7.32 10.52 19.05
C ASP A 43 -7.31 11.66 17.99
N GLY A 44 -6.12 12.01 17.49
CA GLY A 44 -5.93 13.09 16.52
C GLY A 44 -6.24 12.64 15.09
N PHE A 45 -6.96 13.50 14.34
CA PHE A 45 -7.18 13.31 12.90
C PHE A 45 -6.05 14.00 12.12
N PRO A 46 -5.37 13.31 11.18
CA PRO A 46 -4.35 13.94 10.36
C PRO A 46 -5.00 14.99 9.46
N MET A 47 -4.43 16.18 9.42
CA MET A 47 -4.91 17.29 8.59
C MET A 47 -3.84 17.70 7.59
N VAL A 48 -4.29 18.06 6.38
CA VAL A 48 -3.46 18.65 5.33
C VAL A 48 -4.15 19.89 4.83
N CYS A 49 -3.39 20.95 4.58
CA CYS A 49 -3.89 22.16 3.93
C CYS A 49 -3.44 22.17 2.46
N THR A 50 -4.26 22.70 1.56
CA THR A 50 -3.89 22.87 0.15
C THR A 50 -4.07 24.32 -0.24
N LEU A 51 -3.00 24.93 -0.77
CA LEU A 51 -2.97 26.27 -1.32
C LEU A 51 -3.04 26.17 -2.84
N VAL A 52 -4.17 26.59 -3.41
CA VAL A 52 -4.36 26.69 -4.87
C VAL A 52 -3.95 28.09 -5.31
N ARG A 53 -4.70 29.13 -4.95
CA ARG A 53 -4.35 30.54 -5.11
C ARG A 53 -4.58 31.25 -3.78
N GLY A 54 -4.01 32.43 -3.60
CA GLY A 54 -4.19 33.15 -2.35
C GLY A 54 -4.07 34.66 -2.48
N MET A 55 -4.77 35.34 -1.58
CA MET A 55 -4.62 36.76 -1.29
C MET A 55 -3.58 36.94 -0.17
N PRO A 56 -3.17 38.18 0.17
CA PRO A 56 -2.21 38.40 1.24
C PRO A 56 -2.65 37.81 2.60
N GLY A 57 -3.94 37.83 2.92
CA GLY A 57 -4.49 37.18 4.13
C GLY A 57 -4.39 35.64 4.11
N THR A 58 -4.29 35.02 2.94
CA THR A 58 -4.06 33.57 2.81
C THR A 58 -2.64 33.20 3.23
N ILE A 59 -1.65 34.07 2.98
CA ILE A 59 -0.27 33.86 3.40
C ILE A 59 -0.16 33.85 4.93
N GLU A 60 -0.85 34.78 5.59
CA GLU A 60 -0.99 34.81 7.04
C GLU A 60 -1.63 33.52 7.60
N LEU A 61 -2.67 33.02 6.93
CA LEU A 61 -3.28 31.74 7.31
C LEU A 61 -2.30 30.57 7.18
N VAL A 62 -1.57 30.48 6.06
CA VAL A 62 -0.56 29.43 5.82
C VAL A 62 0.53 29.50 6.89
N TYR A 63 0.99 30.71 7.23
CA TYR A 63 1.94 30.91 8.31
C TYR A 63 1.41 30.31 9.62
N ARG A 64 0.18 30.65 10.03
CA ARG A 64 -0.44 30.09 11.23
C ARG A 64 -0.57 28.57 11.18
N LYS A 65 -0.89 27.99 10.02
CA LYS A 65 -1.03 26.53 9.87
C LYS A 65 0.31 25.80 9.99
N ILE A 66 1.39 26.39 9.49
CA ILE A 66 2.74 25.85 9.65
C ILE A 66 3.23 25.99 11.09
N GLN A 67 2.84 27.06 11.79
CA GLN A 67 3.09 27.19 13.25
C GLN A 67 2.35 26.10 14.05
N GLN A 68 1.17 25.68 13.59
CA GLN A 68 0.42 24.53 14.13
C GLN A 68 0.96 23.17 13.65
N GLU A 69 2.08 23.17 12.90
CA GLU A 69 2.71 21.96 12.34
C GLU A 69 1.83 21.15 11.37
N ILE A 70 0.87 21.81 10.73
CA ILE A 70 0.02 21.19 9.71
C ILE A 70 0.73 21.29 8.36
N PRO A 71 0.93 20.18 7.63
CA PRO A 71 1.53 20.23 6.30
C PRO A 71 0.66 21.02 5.31
N VAL A 72 1.32 21.76 4.42
CA VAL A 72 0.68 22.56 3.38
C VAL A 72 1.18 22.13 2.01
N ILE A 73 0.25 21.74 1.15
CA ILE A 73 0.49 21.42 -0.26
C ILE A 73 0.27 22.68 -1.09
N ILE A 74 1.25 23.08 -1.88
CA ILE A 74 1.20 24.27 -2.72
C ILE A 74 1.13 23.84 -4.18
N LEU A 75 0.10 24.30 -4.90
CA LEU A 75 0.01 24.10 -6.34
C LEU A 75 0.81 25.22 -7.03
N LYS A 76 1.96 24.87 -7.60
CA LYS A 76 2.80 25.77 -8.38
C LYS A 76 2.17 25.99 -9.76
N GLY A 77 2.22 27.23 -10.23
CA GLY A 77 1.73 27.66 -11.52
C GLY A 77 0.32 28.27 -11.50
N THR A 78 -0.26 28.41 -10.32
CA THR A 78 -1.61 28.98 -10.15
C THR A 78 -1.61 30.50 -9.95
N GLY A 79 -0.44 31.11 -9.75
CA GLY A 79 -0.28 32.55 -9.53
C GLY A 79 -0.43 33.02 -8.08
N SER A 80 -0.10 34.30 -7.86
CA SER A 80 -0.28 35.01 -6.60
C SER A 80 0.47 34.35 -5.42
N ALA A 81 -0.19 34.09 -4.28
CA ALA A 81 0.49 33.61 -3.07
C ALA A 81 1.23 32.27 -3.25
N ALA A 82 0.70 31.37 -4.07
CA ALA A 82 1.27 30.04 -4.28
C ALA A 82 2.64 30.13 -4.98
N ASP A 83 2.73 30.92 -6.05
CA ASP A 83 3.97 31.07 -6.82
C ASP A 83 5.00 31.93 -6.08
N ILE A 84 4.56 32.92 -5.28
CA ILE A 84 5.47 33.72 -4.44
C ILE A 84 6.14 32.83 -3.38
N ILE A 85 5.36 31.99 -2.68
CA ILE A 85 5.92 31.06 -1.68
C ILE A 85 6.80 29.99 -2.35
N THR A 86 6.37 29.48 -3.50
CA THR A 86 7.15 28.48 -4.26
C THR A 86 8.49 29.06 -4.70
N PHE A 87 8.51 30.26 -5.25
CA PHE A 87 9.74 30.96 -5.61
C PHE A 87 10.66 31.18 -4.40
N ALA A 88 10.10 31.65 -3.27
CA ALA A 88 10.89 31.83 -2.06
C ALA A 88 11.54 30.52 -1.58
N TYR A 89 10.80 29.40 -1.69
CA TYR A 89 11.30 28.08 -1.32
C TYR A 89 12.42 27.59 -2.26
N GLU A 90 12.24 27.72 -3.57
CA GLU A 90 13.23 27.30 -4.57
C GLU A 90 14.54 28.07 -4.44
N GLU A 91 14.47 29.39 -4.23
CA GLU A 91 15.67 30.23 -4.07
C GLU A 91 16.43 29.92 -2.78
N ILE A 92 15.74 29.68 -1.66
CA ILE A 92 16.37 29.31 -0.39
C ILE A 92 16.96 27.90 -0.48
N SER A 93 16.26 26.96 -1.12
CA SER A 93 16.77 25.60 -1.30
C SER A 93 17.98 25.51 -2.24
N ALA A 94 18.10 26.43 -3.20
CA ALA A 94 19.21 26.47 -4.15
C ALA A 94 20.45 27.19 -3.60
N LYS A 95 20.28 28.18 -2.73
CA LYS A 95 21.37 29.07 -2.25
C LYS A 95 21.26 29.28 -0.73
N ASN A 96 21.91 28.39 0.03
CA ASN A 96 22.01 28.46 1.49
C ASN A 96 22.98 29.55 2.00
N GLU A 97 22.90 30.77 1.48
CA GLU A 97 23.75 31.90 1.89
C GLU A 97 22.94 33.01 2.56
N LYS A 98 23.31 33.36 3.81
CA LYS A 98 22.59 34.37 4.61
C LYS A 98 22.65 35.78 3.99
N GLU A 99 23.71 36.10 3.26
CA GLU A 99 23.82 37.40 2.56
C GLU A 99 22.87 37.50 1.36
N PHE A 100 22.54 36.37 0.73
CA PHE A 100 21.57 36.28 -0.37
C PHE A 100 20.13 36.44 0.12
N GLU A 101 19.81 35.92 1.32
CA GLU A 101 18.49 36.06 1.97
C GLU A 101 18.10 37.52 2.22
N ASP A 102 19.05 38.32 2.75
CA ASP A 102 18.76 39.68 3.20
C ASP A 102 18.86 40.72 2.07
N GLY A 103 19.75 40.51 1.10
CA GLY A 103 19.99 41.47 0.00
C GLY A 103 19.10 41.27 -1.22
N TYR A 104 19.00 40.04 -1.74
CA TYR A 104 18.32 39.78 -3.02
C TYR A 104 16.88 39.30 -2.80
N LEU A 105 16.69 38.28 -1.95
CA LEU A 105 15.40 37.62 -1.80
C LEU A 105 14.33 38.57 -1.21
N LYS A 106 14.68 39.37 -0.20
CA LYS A 106 13.74 40.36 0.37
C LYS A 106 13.30 41.41 -0.64
N VAL A 107 14.19 41.85 -1.53
CA VAL A 107 13.90 42.86 -2.56
C VAL A 107 13.02 42.27 -3.65
N GLU A 108 13.35 41.07 -4.13
CA GLU A 108 12.58 40.40 -5.18
C GLU A 108 11.19 39.96 -4.68
N LEU A 109 11.06 39.51 -3.42
CA LEU A 109 9.77 39.23 -2.81
C LEU A 109 8.91 40.50 -2.67
N ALA A 110 9.51 41.62 -2.27
CA ALA A 110 8.79 42.89 -2.20
C ALA A 110 8.30 43.35 -3.59
N ARG A 111 9.12 43.15 -4.63
CA ARG A 111 8.76 43.43 -6.02
C ARG A 111 7.59 42.56 -6.49
N ARG A 112 7.67 41.24 -6.31
CA ARG A 112 6.58 40.32 -6.72
C ARG A 112 5.29 40.50 -5.94
N LEU A 113 5.38 40.84 -4.65
CA LEU A 113 4.21 41.19 -3.84
C LEU A 113 3.52 42.47 -4.37
N LEU A 114 4.27 43.43 -4.88
CA LEU A 114 3.75 44.65 -5.48
C LEU A 114 3.10 44.42 -6.84
N ASP A 115 3.70 43.54 -7.65
CA ASP A 115 3.20 43.17 -8.97
C ASP A 115 1.86 42.41 -8.87
N GLU A 116 1.78 41.43 -7.96
CA GLU A 116 0.57 40.60 -7.77
C GLU A 116 -0.51 41.27 -6.90
N TYR A 117 -0.12 42.15 -5.96
CA TYR A 117 -1.06 42.80 -5.03
C TYR A 117 -0.90 44.33 -5.02
N PRO A 118 -1.52 45.04 -5.97
CA PRO A 118 -1.46 46.51 -6.04
C PRO A 118 -1.99 47.22 -4.79
N LEU A 119 -2.94 46.59 -4.08
CA LEU A 119 -3.55 47.09 -2.84
C LEU A 119 -2.55 47.20 -1.67
N LEU A 120 -1.37 46.59 -1.77
CA LEU A 120 -0.31 46.68 -0.76
C LEU A 120 0.65 47.85 -1.00
N LYS A 121 0.47 48.65 -2.08
CA LYS A 121 1.32 49.81 -2.39
C LYS A 121 1.32 50.86 -1.27
N ASP A 122 0.15 51.11 -0.69
CA ASP A 122 -0.04 52.18 0.29
C ASP A 122 0.33 51.76 1.73
N ASN A 123 0.52 50.46 1.99
CA ASN A 123 0.76 49.94 3.33
C ASN A 123 2.09 49.16 3.43
N ASN A 124 3.19 49.91 3.59
CA ASN A 124 4.53 49.35 3.73
C ASN A 124 4.70 48.43 4.96
N VAL A 125 3.94 48.68 6.03
CA VAL A 125 3.98 47.85 7.25
C VAL A 125 3.45 46.46 6.96
N LYS A 126 2.23 46.35 6.40
CA LYS A 126 1.63 45.05 6.03
C LYS A 126 2.49 44.29 5.01
N ARG A 127 3.12 44.98 4.07
CA ARG A 127 4.00 44.35 3.09
C ARG A 127 5.22 43.71 3.74
N ASN A 128 5.87 44.42 4.67
CA ASN A 128 6.99 43.88 5.42
C ASN A 128 6.57 42.69 6.28
N GLU A 129 5.42 42.79 6.96
CA GLU A 129 4.85 41.67 7.72
C GLU A 129 4.66 40.43 6.82
N ILE A 130 3.97 40.54 5.69
CA ILE A 130 3.73 39.40 4.78
C ILE A 130 5.04 38.79 4.28
N ARG A 131 6.03 39.63 3.94
CA ARG A 131 7.36 39.15 3.54
C ARG A 131 8.03 38.35 4.66
N ASP A 132 7.96 38.86 5.88
CA ASP A 132 8.56 38.20 7.04
C ASP A 132 7.82 36.89 7.39
N HIS A 133 6.50 36.83 7.15
CA HIS A 133 5.72 35.59 7.21
C HIS A 133 6.18 34.57 6.16
N ILE A 134 6.37 34.96 4.90
CA ILE A 134 6.90 34.07 3.83
C ILE A 134 8.27 33.54 4.22
N MET A 135 9.16 34.40 4.71
CA MET A 135 10.49 33.99 5.15
C MET A 135 10.42 32.98 6.29
N SER A 136 9.53 33.20 7.25
CA SER A 136 9.32 32.29 8.38
C SER A 136 8.70 30.96 7.94
N ILE A 137 7.80 30.98 6.95
CA ILE A 137 7.22 29.79 6.32
C ILE A 137 8.35 28.93 5.72
N VAL A 138 9.20 29.51 4.88
CA VAL A 138 10.25 28.75 4.19
C VAL A 138 11.30 28.23 5.19
N LYS A 139 11.67 29.03 6.19
CA LYS A 139 12.60 28.60 7.25
C LYS A 139 12.08 27.42 8.07
N LYS A 140 10.76 27.33 8.27
CA LYS A 140 10.13 26.20 8.96
C LYS A 140 9.76 25.04 8.04
N ALA A 141 9.79 25.25 6.72
CA ALA A 141 9.39 24.25 5.74
C ALA A 141 10.33 23.05 5.72
N ASP A 142 11.62 23.27 5.92
CA ASP A 142 12.65 22.23 5.93
C ASP A 142 13.35 22.15 7.31
N GLN A 143 12.98 21.15 8.10
CA GLN A 143 13.60 20.84 9.39
C GLN A 143 14.34 19.51 9.28
N GLY A 144 15.31 19.44 8.36
CA GLY A 144 16.16 18.26 8.13
C GLY A 144 15.42 17.15 7.41
N LYS A 145 15.05 16.07 8.11
CA LYS A 145 14.24 15.01 7.48
C LYS A 145 12.77 15.44 7.32
N ARG A 146 12.28 16.37 8.13
CA ARG A 146 10.86 16.77 8.17
C ARG A 146 10.57 17.88 7.15
N LYS A 147 9.60 17.63 6.27
CA LYS A 147 9.12 18.62 5.29
C LYS A 147 7.65 18.96 5.58
N LEU A 148 7.38 20.25 5.79
CA LEU A 148 6.02 20.77 6.01
C LEU A 148 5.40 21.35 4.74
N LEU A 149 6.22 21.67 3.73
CA LEU A 149 5.75 22.11 2.41
C LEU A 149 5.97 21.02 1.37
N THR A 150 4.93 20.77 0.58
CA THR A 150 4.99 19.89 -0.59
C THR A 150 4.48 20.67 -1.80
N PHE A 151 5.24 20.67 -2.89
CA PHE A 151 4.92 21.42 -4.11
C PHE A 151 4.41 20.48 -5.19
N ILE A 152 3.36 20.89 -5.90
CA ILE A 152 2.83 20.19 -7.07
C ILE A 152 2.91 21.15 -8.25
N ASP A 153 3.73 20.84 -9.24
CA ASP A 153 3.87 21.64 -10.45
C ASP A 153 2.87 21.18 -11.51
N LEU A 154 1.94 22.06 -11.87
CA LEU A 154 0.88 21.78 -12.84
C LEU A 154 1.37 21.80 -14.30
N TYR A 155 2.55 22.37 -14.57
CA TYR A 155 3.07 22.57 -15.91
C TYR A 155 4.19 21.60 -16.28
N SER A 156 4.96 21.10 -15.31
CA SER A 156 6.13 20.25 -15.58
C SER A 156 5.82 18.79 -15.93
N GLY A 157 4.55 18.36 -15.96
CA GLY A 157 4.17 16.97 -16.28
C GLY A 157 4.61 15.94 -15.22
N THR A 158 5.27 16.36 -14.14
CA THR A 158 5.79 15.49 -13.07
C THR A 158 4.72 15.06 -12.06
N GLY A 159 3.54 15.70 -12.06
CA GLY A 159 2.40 15.33 -11.23
C GLY A 159 1.07 15.61 -11.93
N SER A 160 0.34 14.57 -12.30
CA SER A 160 -1.06 14.71 -12.68
C SER A 160 -1.91 14.97 -11.44
N LEU A 161 -2.97 15.79 -11.56
CA LEU A 161 -4.03 15.90 -10.53
C LEU A 161 -4.62 14.53 -10.15
N ASN A 162 -4.51 13.51 -11.03
CA ASN A 162 -4.91 12.14 -10.71
C ASN A 162 -4.09 11.55 -9.55
N ASP A 163 -2.84 11.96 -9.40
CA ASP A 163 -1.93 11.53 -8.34
C ASP A 163 -2.00 12.43 -7.09
N PHE A 164 -2.97 13.35 -7.01
CA PHE A 164 -3.13 14.24 -5.85
C PHE A 164 -3.19 13.47 -4.51
N HIS A 165 -3.81 12.30 -4.52
CA HIS A 165 -3.87 11.40 -3.37
C HIS A 165 -2.48 10.97 -2.85
N LYS A 166 -1.50 10.77 -3.75
CA LYS A 166 -0.10 10.48 -3.39
C LYS A 166 0.54 11.67 -2.70
N PHE A 167 0.30 12.88 -3.17
CA PHE A 167 0.85 14.10 -2.57
C PHE A 167 0.26 14.39 -1.19
N ILE A 168 -1.05 14.15 -0.98
CA ILE A 168 -1.67 14.24 0.35
C ILE A 168 -0.95 13.33 1.33
N LEU A 169 -0.80 12.05 0.96
CA LEU A 169 -0.20 11.08 1.85
C LEU A 169 1.30 11.34 2.06
N SER A 170 2.02 11.75 1.00
CA SER A 170 3.44 12.13 1.09
C SER A 170 3.63 13.32 2.03
N ALA A 171 2.81 14.36 1.90
CA ALA A 171 2.84 15.52 2.78
C ALA A 171 2.58 15.12 4.25
N LEU A 172 1.61 14.23 4.48
CA LEU A 172 1.36 13.68 5.81
C LEU A 172 2.57 12.93 6.36
N LEU A 173 3.13 11.98 5.62
CA LEU A 173 4.24 11.15 6.07
C LEU A 173 5.52 11.97 6.30
N GLN A 174 5.83 12.91 5.41
CA GLN A 174 7.03 13.76 5.49
C GLN A 174 6.94 14.80 6.61
N SER A 175 5.73 15.21 6.99
CA SER A 175 5.49 16.21 8.03
C SER A 175 5.55 15.67 9.45
N GLN A 176 5.60 14.35 9.63
CA GLN A 176 5.63 13.76 10.95
C GLN A 176 6.96 13.99 11.67
N LYS A 177 6.88 14.18 12.98
CA LYS A 177 8.06 14.24 13.85
C LYS A 177 8.73 12.87 13.89
N SER A 178 10.06 12.86 13.93
CA SER A 178 10.82 11.66 14.31
C SER A 178 10.58 11.43 15.78
N VAL A 179 9.71 10.49 16.11
CA VAL A 179 9.53 10.06 17.49
C VAL A 179 10.64 9.05 17.82
N THR A 180 10.99 8.91 19.10
CA THR A 180 12.01 7.95 19.57
C THR A 180 11.37 6.93 20.50
N GLY A 181 11.79 5.66 20.42
CA GLY A 181 11.34 4.58 21.31
C GLY A 181 10.04 3.88 20.86
N SER A 182 9.23 3.41 21.83
CA SER A 182 8.04 2.56 21.58
C SER A 182 7.00 3.20 20.64
N LYS A 183 6.88 4.53 20.66
CA LYS A 183 5.95 5.28 19.80
C LYS A 183 6.29 5.22 18.31
N VAL A 184 7.53 4.89 17.95
CA VAL A 184 7.96 4.74 16.54
C VAL A 184 7.22 3.59 15.87
N ASN A 185 7.11 2.44 16.54
CA ASN A 185 6.42 1.28 15.98
C ASN A 185 4.93 1.55 15.78
N ALA A 186 4.30 2.29 16.71
CA ALA A 186 2.90 2.69 16.60
C ALA A 186 2.69 3.66 15.43
N GLN A 187 3.56 4.64 15.26
CA GLN A 187 3.55 5.58 14.14
C GLN A 187 3.76 4.87 12.80
N LEU A 188 4.73 3.95 12.72
CA LEU A 188 4.98 3.15 11.52
C LEU A 188 3.78 2.27 11.18
N LYS A 189 3.18 1.62 12.19
CA LYS A 189 1.95 0.83 11.98
C LYS A 189 0.85 1.73 11.41
N ARG A 190 0.62 2.92 11.98
CA ARG A 190 -0.40 3.86 11.50
C ARG A 190 -0.13 4.32 10.07
N ASN A 191 1.11 4.65 9.75
CA ASN A 191 1.52 5.05 8.41
C ASN A 191 1.31 3.93 7.40
N LEU A 192 1.67 2.69 7.75
CA LEU A 192 1.45 1.52 6.91
C LEU A 192 -0.04 1.28 6.68
N VAL A 193 -0.86 1.38 7.72
CA VAL A 193 -2.33 1.26 7.61
C VAL A 193 -2.87 2.30 6.62
N LEU A 194 -2.43 3.56 6.73
CA LEU A 194 -2.85 4.64 5.81
C LEU A 194 -2.39 4.37 4.37
N THR A 195 -1.13 3.98 4.14
CA THR A 195 -0.64 3.64 2.80
C THR A 195 -1.39 2.47 2.19
N LEU A 196 -1.77 1.49 3.01
CA LEU A 196 -2.49 0.30 2.59
C LEU A 196 -3.93 0.64 2.21
N ASP A 197 -4.61 1.46 3.01
CA ASP A 197 -5.97 1.93 2.72
C ASP A 197 -6.06 2.73 1.41
N TRP A 198 -4.98 3.46 1.08
CA TRP A 198 -4.89 4.26 -0.13
C TRP A 198 -4.28 3.51 -1.32
N ASN A 199 -3.90 2.24 -1.13
CA ASN A 199 -3.24 1.39 -2.12
C ASN A 199 -2.00 2.03 -2.78
N LEU A 200 -1.07 2.55 -1.96
CA LEU A 200 0.16 3.20 -2.42
C LEU A 200 1.43 2.45 -1.95
N PRO A 201 1.80 1.35 -2.62
CA PRO A 201 2.96 0.53 -2.22
C PRO A 201 4.29 1.26 -2.41
N ASP A 202 4.43 2.03 -3.49
CA ASP A 202 5.65 2.79 -3.80
C ASP A 202 5.95 3.82 -2.72
N LEU A 203 4.91 4.46 -2.19
CA LEU A 203 5.03 5.45 -1.13
C LEU A 203 5.37 4.81 0.21
N ALA A 204 4.86 3.61 0.49
CA ALA A 204 5.29 2.83 1.65
C ALA A 204 6.78 2.47 1.54
N LEU A 205 7.25 2.07 0.35
CA LEU A 205 8.67 1.80 0.09
C LEU A 205 9.57 3.01 0.37
N SER A 206 9.25 4.16 -0.21
CA SER A 206 10.10 5.35 -0.12
C SER A 206 10.02 6.05 1.24
N GLU A 207 8.82 6.28 1.76
CA GLU A 207 8.64 7.12 2.95
C GLU A 207 8.63 6.35 4.26
N ILE A 208 8.27 5.06 4.25
CA ILE A 208 8.19 4.27 5.48
C ILE A 208 9.44 3.42 5.66
N PHE A 209 9.81 2.64 4.64
CA PHE A 209 10.93 1.71 4.74
C PHE A 209 12.28 2.39 4.55
N GLN A 210 12.54 3.04 3.39
CA GLN A 210 13.85 3.68 3.13
C GLN A 210 14.19 4.78 4.13
N ARG A 211 13.20 5.56 4.56
CA ARG A 211 13.40 6.64 5.54
C ARG A 211 13.84 6.15 6.93
N ASN A 212 13.50 4.90 7.25
CA ASN A 212 13.68 4.29 8.57
C ASN A 212 14.50 2.98 8.49
N ASP A 213 15.40 2.83 7.52
CA ASP A 213 16.20 1.61 7.32
C ASP A 213 16.99 1.19 8.58
N ASP A 214 17.28 2.12 9.50
CA ASP A 214 17.94 1.85 10.78
C ASP A 214 17.07 1.04 11.77
N ILE A 215 15.74 1.04 11.59
CA ILE A 215 14.80 0.41 12.51
C ILE A 215 14.42 -0.97 11.97
N ARG A 216 14.81 -2.01 12.71
CA ARG A 216 14.31 -3.37 12.46
C ARG A 216 12.84 -3.46 12.83
N TYR A 217 11.97 -3.15 11.88
CA TYR A 217 10.52 -3.23 12.04
C TYR A 217 10.01 -4.63 11.67
N THR A 218 9.59 -5.40 12.67
CA THR A 218 8.88 -6.65 12.42
C THR A 218 7.43 -6.34 12.04
N LEU A 219 7.07 -6.64 10.80
CA LEU A 219 5.72 -6.44 10.29
C LEU A 219 4.68 -7.23 11.12
N PRO A 220 3.67 -6.56 11.71
CA PRO A 220 2.57 -7.23 12.39
C PRO A 220 1.75 -8.09 11.43
N ALA A 221 1.35 -9.29 11.87
CA ALA A 221 0.52 -10.21 11.08
C ALA A 221 -0.82 -9.60 10.64
N GLU A 222 -1.38 -8.69 11.45
CA GLU A 222 -2.63 -7.96 11.16
C GLU A 222 -2.54 -7.12 9.87
N LEU A 223 -1.38 -6.52 9.57
CA LEU A 223 -1.20 -5.73 8.35
C LEU A 223 -1.15 -6.64 7.12
N PHE A 224 -0.51 -7.80 7.28
CA PHE A 224 -0.50 -8.82 6.23
C PHE A 224 -1.91 -9.35 5.97
N ASP A 225 -2.71 -9.61 7.02
CA ASP A 225 -4.12 -9.98 6.87
C ASP A 225 -4.90 -8.95 6.07
N LYS A 226 -4.71 -7.66 6.37
CA LYS A 226 -5.39 -6.57 5.67
C LYS A 226 -4.98 -6.50 4.20
N ALA A 227 -3.70 -6.71 3.88
CA ALA A 227 -3.20 -6.74 2.51
C ALA A 227 -3.73 -7.96 1.74
N VAL A 228 -3.79 -9.13 2.38
CA VAL A 228 -4.31 -10.35 1.77
C VAL A 228 -5.83 -10.27 1.62
N LEU A 229 -6.59 -9.75 2.56
CA LEU A 229 -8.05 -9.68 2.45
C LEU A 229 -8.54 -8.51 1.57
N GLY A 230 -7.68 -7.52 1.31
CA GLY A 230 -8.01 -6.38 0.48
C GLY A 230 -8.02 -6.68 -1.02
N LYS A 231 -8.91 -6.01 -1.75
CA LYS A 231 -8.98 -6.08 -3.22
C LYS A 231 -7.86 -5.23 -3.82
N LYS A 232 -7.13 -5.77 -4.80
CA LYS A 232 -6.07 -5.07 -5.53
C LYS A 232 -4.86 -4.62 -4.69
N LEU A 233 -4.64 -5.25 -3.54
CA LEU A 233 -3.50 -4.96 -2.65
C LEU A 233 -2.35 -5.97 -2.81
N GLU A 234 -2.30 -6.70 -3.92
CA GLU A 234 -1.31 -7.76 -4.13
C GLU A 234 0.12 -7.20 -4.15
N ALA A 235 0.30 -5.96 -4.61
CA ALA A 235 1.58 -5.26 -4.58
C ALA A 235 2.11 -5.04 -3.16
N PHE A 236 1.24 -4.86 -2.16
CA PHE A 236 1.65 -4.80 -0.74
C PHE A 236 2.08 -6.17 -0.22
N VAL A 237 1.46 -7.25 -0.69
CA VAL A 237 1.91 -8.60 -0.34
C VAL A 237 3.31 -8.85 -0.89
N ASP A 238 3.58 -8.43 -2.13
CA ASP A 238 4.92 -8.51 -2.72
C ASP A 238 5.95 -7.72 -1.88
N LEU A 239 5.60 -6.48 -1.55
CA LEU A 239 6.42 -5.61 -0.71
C LEU A 239 6.73 -6.21 0.67
N PHE A 240 5.72 -6.78 1.35
CA PHE A 240 5.94 -7.38 2.66
C PHE A 240 6.82 -8.62 2.57
N LEU A 241 6.67 -9.44 1.52
CA LEU A 241 7.52 -10.59 1.28
C LEU A 241 8.97 -10.20 0.92
N ASP A 242 9.21 -9.01 0.36
CA ASP A 242 10.57 -8.47 0.16
C ASP A 242 11.23 -8.01 1.46
N ARG A 243 10.45 -7.59 2.46
CA ARG A 243 10.95 -7.10 3.74
C ARG A 243 11.03 -8.21 4.81
N ASP A 244 11.50 -9.38 4.39
CA ASP A 244 11.74 -10.57 5.22
C ASP A 244 10.51 -11.04 6.03
N PHE A 245 9.29 -10.82 5.53
CA PHE A 245 8.10 -11.39 6.16
C PHE A 245 8.13 -12.91 6.05
N ILE A 246 8.19 -13.58 7.21
CA ILE A 246 8.35 -15.03 7.29
C ILE A 246 6.98 -15.72 7.14
N LEU A 247 6.68 -16.24 5.94
CA LEU A 247 5.36 -16.79 5.63
C LEU A 247 5.05 -18.07 6.43
N HIS A 248 6.03 -18.94 6.66
CA HIS A 248 5.78 -20.17 7.42
C HIS A 248 5.42 -19.94 8.89
N ARG A 249 5.83 -18.80 9.49
CA ARG A 249 5.43 -18.42 10.85
C ARG A 249 4.02 -17.84 10.91
N TYR A 250 3.60 -17.22 9.81
CA TYR A 250 2.28 -16.64 9.66
C TYR A 250 1.21 -17.69 9.37
N LEU A 251 1.50 -18.64 8.47
CA LEU A 251 0.50 -19.56 7.91
C LEU A 251 0.27 -20.81 8.77
N LYS A 252 -0.44 -20.64 9.89
CA LYS A 252 -1.01 -21.74 10.69
C LYS A 252 -2.23 -22.37 10.01
N SER A 253 -2.61 -23.59 10.39
CA SER A 253 -3.81 -24.22 9.82
C SER A 253 -5.07 -23.42 10.13
N GLU A 254 -5.22 -22.95 11.36
CA GLU A 254 -6.34 -22.09 11.79
C GLU A 254 -6.33 -20.76 11.03
N LYS A 255 -5.14 -20.20 10.80
CA LYS A 255 -5.00 -18.93 10.09
C LYS A 255 -5.41 -19.06 8.63
N LEU A 256 -5.07 -20.15 7.98
CA LEU A 256 -5.49 -20.43 6.61
C LEU A 256 -7.01 -20.58 6.52
N LEU A 257 -7.64 -21.26 7.49
CA LEU A 257 -9.09 -21.36 7.58
C LEU A 257 -9.75 -19.98 7.75
N ASP A 258 -9.21 -19.17 8.66
CA ASP A 258 -9.59 -17.79 8.88
C ASP A 258 -9.53 -16.94 7.60
N LEU A 259 -8.51 -17.14 6.76
CA LEU A 259 -8.36 -16.42 5.50
C LEU A 259 -9.41 -16.81 4.45
N PHE A 260 -9.84 -18.08 4.44
CA PHE A 260 -10.98 -18.50 3.62
C PHE A 260 -12.29 -17.90 4.16
N ASN A 261 -12.47 -17.91 5.48
CA ASN A 261 -13.68 -17.39 6.14
C ASN A 261 -13.80 -15.85 6.12
N LYS A 262 -12.70 -15.10 6.04
CA LYS A 262 -12.71 -13.63 6.01
C LYS A 262 -12.61 -13.05 4.60
N ALA A 263 -12.40 -13.89 3.58
CA ALA A 263 -12.31 -13.43 2.21
C ALA A 263 -13.62 -12.79 1.75
N LYS A 264 -13.53 -11.70 0.98
CA LYS A 264 -14.72 -11.01 0.45
C LYS A 264 -15.36 -11.73 -0.73
N ASP A 265 -14.56 -12.44 -1.51
CA ASP A 265 -15.00 -13.12 -2.75
C ASP A 265 -15.21 -14.62 -2.48
N LYS A 266 -15.98 -14.96 -1.43
CA LYS A 266 -16.32 -16.36 -1.08
C LYS A 266 -17.17 -17.05 -2.13
N GLU A 267 -18.01 -16.30 -2.85
CA GLU A 267 -18.94 -16.84 -3.86
C GLU A 267 -18.23 -17.77 -4.83
N PHE A 268 -17.04 -17.38 -5.30
CA PHE A 268 -16.26 -18.23 -6.19
C PHE A 268 -15.85 -19.56 -5.54
N LEU A 269 -15.35 -19.52 -4.30
CA LEU A 269 -14.95 -20.72 -3.56
C LEU A 269 -16.16 -21.61 -3.28
N THR A 270 -17.27 -21.03 -2.85
CA THR A 270 -18.51 -21.75 -2.52
C THR A 270 -19.05 -22.45 -3.75
N THR A 271 -19.28 -21.73 -4.85
CA THR A 271 -19.85 -22.30 -6.08
C THR A 271 -18.92 -23.32 -6.74
N THR A 272 -17.63 -22.99 -6.92
CA THR A 272 -16.73 -23.86 -7.68
C THR A 272 -16.18 -25.02 -6.85
N SER A 273 -15.70 -24.72 -5.64
CA SER A 273 -14.90 -25.67 -4.85
C SER A 273 -15.73 -26.41 -3.80
N LEU A 274 -16.64 -25.73 -3.09
CA LEU A 274 -17.45 -26.38 -2.06
C LEU A 274 -18.65 -27.13 -2.66
N GLU A 275 -19.45 -26.46 -3.48
CA GLU A 275 -20.63 -27.05 -4.14
C GLU A 275 -20.21 -27.93 -5.32
N GLY A 276 -19.41 -27.40 -6.25
CA GLY A 276 -19.01 -28.12 -7.46
C GLY A 276 -18.12 -29.34 -7.21
N ILE A 277 -17.06 -29.19 -6.41
CA ILE A 277 -16.05 -30.24 -6.21
C ILE A 277 -16.35 -31.13 -5.00
N LEU A 278 -16.76 -30.56 -3.86
CA LEU A 278 -17.01 -31.32 -2.65
C LEU A 278 -18.48 -31.75 -2.49
N GLY A 279 -19.41 -31.16 -3.24
CA GLY A 279 -20.84 -31.48 -3.15
C GLY A 279 -21.47 -31.05 -1.83
N LEU A 280 -20.89 -30.07 -1.13
CA LEU A 280 -21.43 -29.53 0.12
C LEU A 280 -22.55 -28.55 -0.23
N THR A 281 -23.77 -28.82 0.24
CA THR A 281 -24.94 -27.93 0.07
C THR A 281 -24.92 -26.82 1.12
N GLY A 282 -25.19 -25.58 0.68
CA GLY A 282 -24.89 -24.33 1.38
C GLY A 282 -25.76 -23.94 2.59
N ASP A 283 -25.86 -24.80 3.60
CA ASP A 283 -26.43 -24.39 4.89
C ASP A 283 -25.37 -23.83 5.86
N ASP A 284 -24.08 -24.10 5.63
CA ASP A 284 -22.98 -23.59 6.46
C ASP A 284 -22.31 -22.36 5.81
N GLU A 285 -22.59 -21.15 6.31
CA GLU A 285 -21.88 -19.90 5.91
C GLU A 285 -20.37 -19.93 6.21
N GLU A 286 -19.94 -20.88 7.05
CA GLU A 286 -18.56 -21.07 7.51
C GLU A 286 -17.93 -22.33 6.91
N VAL A 287 -16.68 -22.19 6.49
CA VAL A 287 -15.90 -23.32 5.98
C VAL A 287 -15.64 -24.30 7.15
N PRO A 288 -15.89 -25.63 6.98
CA PRO A 288 -15.73 -26.60 8.06
C PRO A 288 -14.33 -26.58 8.70
N THR A 289 -14.25 -26.86 10.00
CA THR A 289 -12.99 -26.88 10.76
C THR A 289 -11.96 -27.87 10.20
N ASP A 290 -12.43 -29.00 9.65
CA ASP A 290 -11.61 -30.02 9.02
C ASP A 290 -11.28 -29.72 7.55
N PHE A 291 -11.66 -28.55 7.04
CA PHE A 291 -11.45 -28.20 5.63
C PHE A 291 -9.98 -28.21 5.23
N VAL A 292 -9.06 -27.76 6.09
CA VAL A 292 -7.64 -27.70 5.74
C VAL A 292 -7.03 -29.09 5.54
N GLU A 293 -7.39 -30.06 6.38
CA GLU A 293 -6.82 -31.41 6.33
C GLU A 293 -7.55 -32.33 5.35
N ASN A 294 -8.88 -32.25 5.30
CA ASN A 294 -9.70 -33.15 4.50
C ASN A 294 -10.23 -32.48 3.23
N GLY A 295 -10.81 -31.28 3.35
CA GLY A 295 -11.43 -30.55 2.23
C GLY A 295 -10.43 -30.16 1.15
N LEU A 296 -9.40 -29.38 1.51
CA LEU A 296 -8.35 -28.91 0.60
C LEU A 296 -7.58 -30.07 -0.04
N ASN A 297 -7.25 -31.10 0.74
CA ASN A 297 -6.57 -32.28 0.18
C ASN A 297 -7.46 -33.04 -0.81
N LYS A 298 -8.78 -33.13 -0.58
CA LYS A 298 -9.72 -33.69 -1.57
C LYS A 298 -9.80 -32.84 -2.83
N ILE A 299 -9.89 -31.51 -2.69
CA ILE A 299 -9.92 -30.58 -3.81
C ILE A 299 -8.64 -30.69 -4.63
N VAL A 300 -7.46 -30.56 -4.00
CA VAL A 300 -6.16 -30.69 -4.69
C VAL A 300 -6.03 -32.04 -5.36
N LYS A 301 -6.43 -33.13 -4.69
CA LYS A 301 -6.41 -34.47 -5.29
C LYS A 301 -7.31 -34.55 -6.52
N ARG A 302 -8.51 -33.96 -6.50
CA ARG A 302 -9.41 -33.99 -7.66
C ARG A 302 -8.91 -33.14 -8.82
N LEU A 303 -8.25 -32.01 -8.52
CA LEU A 303 -7.77 -31.07 -9.53
C LEU A 303 -6.39 -31.44 -10.12
N THR A 304 -5.55 -32.15 -9.36
CA THR A 304 -4.14 -32.38 -9.73
C THR A 304 -3.65 -33.81 -9.53
N ASP A 305 -4.49 -34.70 -8.98
CA ASP A 305 -4.13 -36.05 -8.53
C ASP A 305 -3.07 -36.12 -7.40
N ILE A 306 -2.68 -34.97 -6.83
CA ILE A 306 -1.71 -34.91 -5.74
C ILE A 306 -2.43 -35.15 -4.41
N SER A 307 -2.02 -36.19 -3.68
CA SER A 307 -2.51 -36.49 -2.34
C SER A 307 -1.61 -35.89 -1.25
N HIS A 308 -2.21 -35.60 -0.09
CA HIS A 308 -1.51 -35.11 1.11
C HIS A 308 -0.66 -33.86 0.87
N PHE A 309 -1.21 -32.91 0.11
CA PHE A 309 -0.54 -31.64 -0.17
C PHE A 309 -0.47 -30.75 1.09
N PHE A 310 -1.54 -30.78 1.89
CA PHE A 310 -1.64 -30.10 3.18
C PHE A 310 -1.48 -31.10 4.33
N SER A 311 -0.77 -30.68 5.37
CA SER A 311 -0.67 -31.41 6.64
C SER A 311 -0.81 -30.40 7.77
N LYS A 312 -1.90 -30.52 8.55
CA LYS A 312 -2.21 -29.65 9.68
C LYS A 312 -1.05 -29.62 10.68
N HIS A 313 -0.63 -30.79 11.14
CA HIS A 313 0.49 -30.95 12.08
C HIS A 313 1.79 -30.32 11.56
N GLU A 314 2.15 -30.52 10.28
CA GLU A 314 3.38 -29.95 9.74
C GLU A 314 3.32 -28.41 9.66
N MET A 315 2.19 -27.86 9.24
CA MET A 315 2.00 -26.40 9.17
C MET A 315 2.12 -25.77 10.55
N ASP A 316 1.45 -26.33 11.55
CA ASP A 316 1.47 -25.78 12.91
C ASP A 316 2.85 -25.92 13.57
N CYS A 317 3.54 -27.06 13.39
CA CYS A 317 4.92 -27.20 13.87
C CYS A 317 5.88 -26.20 13.20
N ASN A 318 5.79 -26.03 11.88
CA ASN A 318 6.59 -25.05 11.16
C ASN A 318 6.32 -23.62 11.66
N ALA A 319 5.05 -23.28 11.90
CA ALA A 319 4.67 -21.97 12.40
C ALA A 319 5.20 -21.68 13.80
N MET A 320 5.26 -22.70 14.66
CA MET A 320 5.86 -22.63 15.99
C MET A 320 7.39 -22.68 15.97
N GLY A 321 8.01 -22.79 14.79
CA GLY A 321 9.46 -22.89 14.63
C GLY A 321 10.03 -24.24 15.08
N ILE A 322 9.19 -25.26 15.21
CA ILE A 322 9.56 -26.62 15.59
C ILE A 322 9.85 -27.40 14.30
N TYR A 323 11.13 -27.53 13.97
CA TYR A 323 11.56 -28.26 12.79
C TYR A 323 12.05 -29.65 13.15
N PHE A 324 11.56 -30.66 12.43
CA PHE A 324 11.97 -32.05 12.64
C PHE A 324 13.20 -32.38 11.79
N GLY A 325 14.31 -32.72 12.44
CA GLY A 325 15.53 -33.17 11.75
C GLY A 325 16.83 -32.84 12.49
N ASP A 326 17.88 -32.64 11.71
CA ASP A 326 19.22 -32.28 12.19
C ASP A 326 19.19 -30.94 12.95
N LYS A 327 19.71 -30.95 14.18
CA LYS A 327 19.75 -29.80 15.10
C LYS A 327 20.98 -28.91 14.89
N SER A 328 21.88 -29.25 13.95
CA SER A 328 22.97 -28.35 13.56
C SER A 328 22.43 -27.04 13.00
N ASP A 329 23.17 -25.92 13.15
CA ASP A 329 22.74 -24.61 12.62
C ASP A 329 22.44 -24.66 11.12
N LYS A 330 23.29 -25.36 10.36
CA LYS A 330 23.09 -25.62 8.92
C LYS A 330 21.88 -26.51 8.64
N GLY A 331 21.54 -27.42 9.56
CA GLY A 331 20.34 -28.26 9.49
C GLY A 331 19.07 -27.44 9.71
N VAL A 332 19.06 -26.57 10.71
CA VAL A 332 17.94 -25.68 11.04
C VAL A 332 17.66 -24.68 9.92
N GLN A 333 18.69 -24.06 9.34
CA GLN A 333 18.53 -23.14 8.20
C GLN A 333 17.90 -23.83 6.98
N ARG A 334 18.36 -25.04 6.64
CA ARG A 334 17.78 -25.83 5.54
C ARG A 334 16.31 -26.19 5.81
N GLN A 335 15.96 -26.50 7.05
CA GLN A 335 14.59 -26.80 7.44
C GLN A 335 13.69 -25.57 7.40
N ARG A 336 14.17 -24.40 7.85
CA ARG A 336 13.48 -23.11 7.70
C ARG A 336 13.17 -22.79 6.24
N ALA A 337 14.16 -22.94 5.36
CA ALA A 337 13.97 -22.73 3.93
C ALA A 337 12.93 -23.72 3.34
N ARG A 338 12.92 -24.96 3.81
CA ARG A 338 11.90 -25.96 3.40
C ARG A 338 10.50 -25.61 3.91
N ALA A 339 10.39 -25.15 5.15
CA ALA A 339 9.13 -24.69 5.72
C ALA A 339 8.56 -23.50 4.94
N GLU A 340 9.41 -22.52 4.61
CA GLU A 340 9.04 -21.36 3.80
C GLU A 340 8.56 -21.76 2.41
N LYS A 341 9.30 -22.65 1.73
CA LYS A 341 8.88 -23.21 0.44
C LYS A 341 7.51 -23.89 0.52
N LYS A 342 7.21 -24.61 1.60
CA LYS A 342 5.91 -25.27 1.78
C LYS A 342 4.79 -24.26 2.03
N ALA A 343 5.01 -23.29 2.92
CA ALA A 343 4.04 -22.25 3.21
C ALA A 343 3.69 -21.44 1.95
N LEU A 344 4.68 -21.12 1.11
CA LEU A 344 4.46 -20.45 -0.17
C LEU A 344 3.55 -21.27 -1.09
N ARG A 345 3.77 -22.59 -1.18
CA ARG A 345 2.91 -23.49 -1.98
C ARG A 345 1.48 -23.50 -1.45
N HIS A 346 1.30 -23.67 -0.15
CA HIS A 346 -0.02 -23.63 0.49
C HIS A 346 -0.75 -22.32 0.20
N PHE A 347 -0.02 -21.19 0.22
CA PHE A 347 -0.58 -19.88 -0.03
C PHE A 347 -0.89 -19.62 -1.52
N ILE A 348 -0.11 -20.20 -2.46
CA ILE A 348 -0.45 -20.20 -3.89
C ILE A 348 -1.77 -20.94 -4.13
N ILE A 349 -1.97 -22.11 -3.52
CA ILE A 349 -3.23 -22.86 -3.65
C ILE A 349 -4.41 -22.04 -3.12
N TYR A 350 -4.24 -21.35 -1.98
CA TYR A 350 -5.23 -20.39 -1.48
C TYR A 350 -5.55 -19.32 -2.55
N ALA A 351 -4.54 -18.69 -3.14
CA ALA A 351 -4.75 -17.67 -4.17
C ALA A 351 -5.49 -18.21 -5.41
N VAL A 352 -5.19 -19.43 -5.84
CA VAL A 352 -5.87 -20.09 -6.98
C VAL A 352 -7.33 -20.41 -6.66
N LEU A 353 -7.60 -21.00 -5.49
CA LEU A 353 -8.97 -21.34 -5.06
C LEU A 353 -9.84 -20.11 -4.82
N MET A 354 -9.24 -18.97 -4.52
CA MET A 354 -9.93 -17.68 -4.39
C MET A 354 -9.99 -16.87 -5.71
N ASN A 355 -9.60 -17.46 -6.86
CA ASN A 355 -9.53 -16.80 -8.18
C ASN A 355 -8.68 -15.50 -8.19
N ARG A 356 -7.62 -15.44 -7.39
CA ARG A 356 -6.74 -14.27 -7.28
C ARG A 356 -5.49 -14.43 -8.13
N HIS A 357 -5.66 -14.26 -9.44
CA HIS A 357 -4.60 -14.43 -10.44
C HIS A 357 -3.32 -13.64 -10.14
N GLN A 358 -3.44 -12.34 -9.85
CA GLN A 358 -2.28 -11.49 -9.60
C GLN A 358 -1.52 -11.87 -8.33
N LEU A 359 -2.24 -12.27 -7.28
CA LEU A 359 -1.64 -12.76 -6.05
C LEU A 359 -0.87 -14.06 -6.31
N ALA A 360 -1.50 -15.01 -7.02
CA ALA A 360 -0.85 -16.27 -7.39
C ALA A 360 0.42 -16.02 -8.22
N LYS A 361 0.40 -15.07 -9.17
CA LYS A 361 1.58 -14.68 -9.96
C LYS A 361 2.70 -14.09 -9.10
N ILE A 362 2.39 -13.21 -8.15
CA ILE A 362 3.37 -12.61 -7.24
C ILE A 362 4.04 -13.70 -6.37
N LEU A 363 3.24 -14.59 -5.80
CA LEU A 363 3.76 -15.70 -4.98
C LEU A 363 4.58 -16.68 -5.82
N TRP A 364 4.15 -16.96 -7.05
CA TRP A 364 4.87 -17.83 -7.99
C TRP A 364 6.26 -17.28 -8.35
N LYS A 365 6.38 -15.96 -8.57
CA LYS A 365 7.68 -15.31 -8.85
C LYS A 365 8.69 -15.50 -7.73
N ARG A 366 8.23 -15.66 -6.48
CA ARG A 366 9.08 -15.92 -5.30
C ARG A 366 9.39 -17.40 -5.09
N SER A 367 8.84 -18.28 -5.91
CA SER A 367 8.99 -19.71 -5.71
C SER A 367 10.36 -20.22 -6.15
N SER A 368 10.91 -21.16 -5.39
CA SER A 368 12.17 -21.82 -5.76
C SER A 368 11.99 -22.91 -6.83
N GLU A 369 10.76 -23.30 -7.13
CA GLU A 369 10.41 -24.36 -8.09
C GLU A 369 9.31 -23.83 -9.03
N PRO A 370 9.64 -22.86 -9.90
CA PRO A 370 8.63 -22.15 -10.69
C PRO A 370 7.92 -23.06 -11.71
N ILE A 371 8.62 -23.99 -12.35
CA ILE A 371 8.01 -24.83 -13.41
C ILE A 371 6.92 -25.77 -12.83
N PRO A 372 7.20 -26.63 -11.83
CA PRO A 372 6.16 -27.49 -11.27
C PRO A 372 4.97 -26.71 -10.70
N LEU A 373 5.22 -25.55 -10.07
CA LEU A 373 4.16 -24.75 -9.47
C LEU A 373 3.28 -24.04 -10.50
N ALA A 374 3.87 -23.53 -11.59
CA ALA A 374 3.10 -22.99 -12.69
C ALA A 374 2.20 -24.05 -13.33
N LEU A 375 2.71 -25.28 -13.49
CA LEU A 375 1.93 -26.41 -14.00
C LEU A 375 0.79 -26.79 -13.06
N ILE A 376 1.04 -26.85 -11.74
CA ILE A 376 -0.01 -27.10 -10.74
C ILE A 376 -1.10 -26.02 -10.84
N CYS A 377 -0.73 -24.74 -10.91
CA CYS A 377 -1.71 -23.64 -11.07
C CYS A 377 -2.51 -23.78 -12.36
N CYS A 378 -1.83 -24.05 -13.48
CA CYS A 378 -2.46 -24.28 -14.79
C CYS A 378 -3.46 -25.44 -14.75
N MET A 379 -3.07 -26.58 -14.17
CA MET A 379 -3.93 -27.75 -14.00
C MET A 379 -5.15 -27.41 -13.16
N MET A 380 -4.96 -26.75 -12.02
CA MET A 380 -6.06 -26.35 -11.15
C MET A 380 -7.04 -25.41 -11.84
N PHE A 381 -6.58 -24.37 -12.53
CA PHE A 381 -7.47 -23.47 -13.26
C PHE A 381 -8.22 -24.19 -14.39
N LYS A 382 -7.56 -25.05 -15.17
CA LYS A 382 -8.22 -25.85 -16.21
C LYS A 382 -9.30 -26.77 -15.64
N GLN A 383 -9.03 -27.40 -14.50
CA GLN A 383 -9.99 -28.30 -13.86
C GLN A 383 -11.08 -27.58 -13.06
N LEU A 384 -10.88 -26.30 -12.70
CA LEU A 384 -11.90 -25.45 -12.10
C LEU A 384 -12.87 -24.85 -13.13
N ALA A 385 -12.43 -24.65 -14.37
CA ALA A 385 -13.23 -24.04 -15.44
C ALA A 385 -14.60 -24.72 -15.69
N PRO A 386 -14.74 -26.06 -15.66
CA PRO A 386 -16.04 -26.74 -15.82
C PRO A 386 -17.05 -26.46 -14.71
N TYR A 387 -16.58 -26.10 -13.51
CA TYR A 387 -17.42 -25.79 -12.35
C TYR A 387 -17.89 -24.32 -12.34
N CYS A 388 -17.46 -23.51 -13.31
CA CYS A 388 -17.90 -22.13 -13.45
C CYS A 388 -19.13 -22.07 -14.36
N HIS A 389 -20.29 -21.73 -13.78
CA HIS A 389 -21.54 -21.62 -14.52
C HIS A 389 -21.59 -20.40 -15.45
N GLU A 390 -20.95 -19.30 -15.05
CA GLU A 390 -20.88 -18.09 -15.86
C GLU A 390 -19.84 -18.21 -16.99
N SER A 391 -20.28 -18.00 -18.23
CA SER A 391 -19.42 -18.10 -19.42
C SER A 391 -18.24 -17.12 -19.39
N TYR A 392 -18.45 -15.89 -18.90
CA TYR A 392 -17.40 -14.89 -18.77
C TYR A 392 -16.31 -15.32 -17.78
N GLN A 393 -16.72 -15.83 -16.60
CA GLN A 393 -15.80 -16.29 -15.57
C GLN A 393 -15.00 -17.52 -16.00
N ARG A 394 -15.64 -18.44 -16.73
CA ARG A 394 -14.97 -19.59 -17.33
C ARG A 394 -13.88 -19.17 -18.31
N LEU A 395 -14.19 -18.25 -19.24
CA LEU A 395 -13.20 -17.72 -20.19
C LEU A 395 -12.02 -17.04 -19.48
N LEU A 396 -12.31 -16.30 -18.39
CA LEU A 396 -11.28 -15.66 -17.57
C LEU A 396 -10.34 -16.70 -16.94
N ILE A 397 -10.87 -17.78 -16.36
CA ILE A 397 -10.08 -18.84 -15.71
C ILE A 397 -9.28 -19.64 -16.74
N GLU A 398 -9.85 -19.95 -17.90
CA GLU A 398 -9.13 -20.61 -18.99
C GLU A 398 -7.96 -19.73 -19.48
N LYS A 399 -8.16 -18.40 -19.55
CA LYS A 399 -7.08 -17.44 -19.83
C LYS A 399 -6.02 -17.44 -18.73
N GLN A 400 -6.40 -17.45 -17.45
CA GLN A 400 -5.45 -17.54 -16.33
C GLN A 400 -4.63 -18.84 -16.38
N ALA A 401 -5.25 -19.97 -16.74
CA ALA A 401 -4.55 -21.23 -16.92
C ALA A 401 -3.51 -21.15 -18.04
N LYS A 402 -3.87 -20.53 -19.17
CA LYS A 402 -2.96 -20.30 -20.29
C LYS A 402 -1.80 -19.39 -19.88
N ASP A 403 -2.05 -18.31 -19.16
CA ASP A 403 -1.01 -17.43 -18.62
C ASP A 403 0.02 -18.21 -17.79
N PHE A 404 -0.41 -19.11 -16.90
CA PHE A 404 0.51 -19.95 -16.12
C PHE A 404 1.24 -20.99 -16.97
N SER A 405 0.60 -21.53 -18.00
CA SER A 405 1.25 -22.38 -19.00
C SER A 405 2.39 -21.65 -19.69
N ASP A 406 2.13 -20.41 -20.15
CA ASP A 406 3.12 -19.57 -20.83
C ASP A 406 4.25 -19.18 -19.87
N CYS A 407 3.95 -18.93 -18.58
CA CYS A 407 4.97 -18.74 -17.56
C CYS A 407 5.88 -19.97 -17.37
N ALA A 408 5.32 -21.19 -17.36
CA ALA A 408 6.10 -22.43 -17.23
C ALA A 408 7.02 -22.63 -18.45
N VAL A 409 6.48 -22.46 -19.65
CA VAL A 409 7.23 -22.56 -20.91
C VAL A 409 8.33 -21.50 -20.97
N GLY A 410 8.00 -20.24 -20.66
CA GLY A 410 8.99 -19.16 -20.70
C GLY A 410 10.16 -19.32 -19.71
N VAL A 411 9.93 -19.93 -18.55
CA VAL A 411 11.03 -20.28 -17.62
C VAL A 411 11.83 -21.47 -18.15
N LEU A 412 11.17 -22.48 -18.72
CA LEU A 412 11.82 -23.65 -19.29
C LEU A 412 12.70 -23.28 -20.49
N ASP A 413 12.21 -22.44 -21.40
CA ASP A 413 12.94 -21.96 -22.57
C ASP A 413 14.21 -21.20 -22.16
N LYS A 414 14.09 -20.32 -21.15
CA LYS A 414 15.25 -19.61 -20.59
C LYS A 414 16.26 -20.56 -19.98
N ALA A 415 15.81 -21.52 -19.17
CA ALA A 415 16.70 -22.52 -18.55
C ALA A 415 17.39 -23.38 -19.63
N PHE A 416 16.66 -23.80 -20.66
CA PHE A 416 17.18 -24.62 -21.74
C PHE A 416 18.24 -23.89 -22.58
N ASN A 417 18.02 -22.59 -22.84
CA ASN A 417 18.94 -21.73 -23.56
C ASN A 417 20.23 -21.45 -22.77
N GLU A 418 20.17 -21.42 -21.43
CA GLU A 418 21.35 -21.29 -20.57
C GLU A 418 22.13 -22.59 -20.47
N ASP A 419 21.46 -23.70 -20.15
CA ASP A 419 22.07 -25.03 -20.06
C ASP A 419 21.02 -26.14 -20.30
N SER A 420 21.09 -26.74 -21.48
CA SER A 420 20.17 -27.80 -21.87
C SER A 420 20.32 -29.06 -21.01
N ARG A 421 21.55 -29.42 -20.58
CA ARG A 421 21.79 -30.65 -19.81
C ARG A 421 21.23 -30.54 -18.40
N ARG A 422 21.53 -29.43 -17.72
CA ARG A 422 21.01 -29.15 -16.38
C ARG A 422 19.49 -29.02 -16.38
N THR A 423 18.91 -28.51 -17.46
CA THR A 423 17.45 -28.43 -17.63
C THR A 423 16.81 -29.81 -17.70
N PHE A 424 17.40 -30.76 -18.44
CA PHE A 424 16.92 -32.15 -18.45
C PHE A 424 17.03 -32.83 -17.08
N GLU A 425 18.14 -32.60 -16.36
CA GLU A 425 18.29 -33.11 -14.99
C GLU A 425 17.24 -32.54 -14.04
N MET A 426 16.92 -31.25 -14.15
CA MET A 426 15.87 -30.61 -13.36
C MET A 426 14.48 -31.19 -13.66
N LEU A 427 14.20 -31.54 -14.91
CA LEU A 427 12.92 -32.17 -15.29
C LEU A 427 12.80 -33.61 -14.80
N ASP A 428 13.90 -34.36 -14.77
CA ASP A 428 13.95 -35.73 -14.24
C ASP A 428 14.08 -35.77 -12.71
N GLU A 429 14.43 -34.64 -12.08
CA GLU A 429 14.51 -34.53 -10.64
C GLU A 429 13.16 -34.91 -10.04
N LYS A 430 13.17 -35.97 -9.23
CA LYS A 430 11.99 -36.47 -8.52
C LYS A 430 11.59 -35.47 -7.46
N HIS A 431 10.86 -34.44 -7.87
CA HIS A 431 10.17 -33.48 -7.04
C HIS A 431 9.12 -34.24 -6.23
N SER A 432 9.58 -34.78 -5.10
CA SER A 432 8.86 -35.71 -4.23
C SER A 432 8.58 -37.10 -4.80
N ARG A 433 9.50 -38.06 -4.61
CA ARG A 433 9.10 -39.47 -4.33
C ARG A 433 9.13 -39.84 -2.85
N LYS A 434 9.49 -38.90 -1.95
CA LYS A 434 9.44 -39.12 -0.50
C LYS A 434 8.06 -38.88 0.13
N ILE A 435 7.12 -38.23 -0.57
CA ILE A 435 5.69 -38.20 -0.17
C ILE A 435 4.97 -39.50 -0.60
N PHE A 436 5.48 -40.20 -1.63
CA PHE A 436 4.79 -41.35 -2.24
C PHE A 436 5.21 -42.73 -1.72
N ARG A 437 6.01 -42.84 -0.65
CA ARG A 437 6.42 -44.15 -0.12
C ARG A 437 6.64 -44.17 1.40
N LYS A 438 5.57 -44.45 2.16
CA LYS A 438 5.56 -45.21 3.43
C LYS A 438 4.10 -45.63 3.69
N LYS A 439 3.69 -46.87 3.96
CA LYS A 439 4.27 -48.22 3.93
C LYS A 439 3.06 -49.13 3.69
N LYS A 440 3.07 -50.00 2.66
CA LYS A 440 2.39 -51.29 2.81
C LYS A 440 3.27 -52.08 3.79
N LYS A 441 2.83 -52.18 5.03
CA LYS A 441 3.09 -53.33 5.89
C LYS A 441 1.74 -53.83 6.34
#